data_AF-A0A383EK48-F1
#
_entry.id   AF-A0A383EK48-F1
#
_cell.length_a   1.000
_cell.length_b   1.000
_cell.length_c   1.000
_cell.angle_alpha   90.00
_cell.angle_beta   90.00
_cell.angle_gamma   90.00
#
_symmetry.space_group_name_H-M   'P 1'
#
loop_
_entity.id
_entity.type
_entity.pdbx_description
1 polymer ?
#
loop_
_entity_poly.entity_id
_entity_poly.type
_entity_poly.pdbx_seq_one_letter_code
_entity_poly.pdbx_strand_id
1 'polypeptide(L)'
;KIPLIFFSNTTGFMVGKQYEQLGMIKHGSKMIQAVSNVDVPKITFYIGASFGAGNYGMCGYAYEPDFLFSWPNSITGVMGGEQAAKTMEQVMIASAKRKGIKLDEKKMIKQVKEITEYYNAQSDAFCTSGRGLDNGIIDPRDTRKILGFLLETCWEKKHRKVVPNSFGVARM
;
A
#
# COMPACT_ATOMS: atom_id res chain seq x y z
N LYS A 1 21.41 1.50 15.74
CA LYS A 1 20.04 1.68 15.19
C LYS A 1 19.80 0.60 14.16
N ILE A 2 18.71 -0.16 14.25
CA ILE A 2 18.43 -1.35 13.44
C ILE A 2 17.47 -0.96 12.30
N PRO A 3 17.76 -1.29 11.02
CA PRO A 3 16.83 -1.11 9.90
C PRO A 3 15.52 -1.89 10.09
N LEU A 4 14.42 -1.36 9.54
CA LEU A 4 13.13 -2.05 9.50
C LEU A 4 12.85 -2.58 8.09
N ILE A 5 12.42 -3.83 8.03
CA ILE A 5 12.04 -4.51 6.78
C ILE A 5 10.57 -4.88 6.88
N PHE A 6 9.76 -4.40 5.93
CA PHE A 6 8.33 -4.66 5.85
C PHE A 6 8.03 -5.64 4.72
N PHE A 7 7.43 -6.77 5.05
CA PHE A 7 6.87 -7.70 4.07
C PHE A 7 5.35 -7.53 4.06
N SER A 8 4.84 -6.79 3.09
CA SER A 8 3.41 -6.48 3.01
C SER A 8 2.64 -7.60 2.33
N ASN A 9 1.78 -8.24 3.10
CA ASN A 9 0.70 -9.12 2.64
C ASN A 9 -0.55 -8.88 3.50
N THR A 10 -1.12 -7.69 3.38
CA THR A 10 -2.22 -7.19 4.21
C THR A 10 -3.43 -6.79 3.40
N THR A 11 -4.61 -7.22 3.86
CA THR A 11 -5.91 -6.84 3.32
C THR A 11 -6.57 -5.69 4.11
N GLY A 12 -5.87 -5.14 5.10
CA GLY A 12 -6.36 -4.08 5.99
C GLY A 12 -6.38 -4.48 7.46
N PHE A 13 -7.05 -3.65 8.27
CA PHE A 13 -7.28 -3.93 9.69
C PHE A 13 -8.56 -4.72 9.91
N MET A 14 -8.64 -5.44 11.03
CA MET A 14 -9.85 -6.16 11.42
C MET A 14 -10.99 -5.18 11.70
N VAL A 15 -12.17 -5.48 11.15
CA VAL A 15 -13.40 -4.68 11.30
C VAL A 15 -14.41 -5.37 12.20
N GLY A 16 -15.32 -4.59 12.80
CA GLY A 16 -16.44 -5.10 13.58
C GLY A 16 -16.58 -4.40 14.94
N LYS A 17 -17.81 -4.35 15.46
CA LYS A 17 -18.17 -3.58 16.66
C LYS A 17 -17.22 -3.82 17.85
N GLN A 18 -16.87 -5.08 18.11
CA GLN A 18 -15.97 -5.44 19.20
C GLN A 18 -14.57 -4.85 18.99
N TYR A 19 -13.99 -4.97 17.79
CA TYR A 19 -12.66 -4.45 17.48
C TYR A 19 -12.61 -2.92 17.53
N GLU A 20 -13.67 -2.27 17.05
CA GLU A 20 -13.80 -0.81 17.16
C GLU A 20 -13.81 -0.36 18.64
N GLN A 21 -14.59 -1.04 19.49
CA GLN A 21 -14.67 -0.74 20.92
C GLN A 21 -13.35 -1.03 21.67
N LEU A 22 -12.61 -2.07 21.25
CA LEU A 22 -11.27 -2.34 21.75
C LEU A 22 -10.22 -1.32 21.25
N GLY A 23 -10.60 -0.47 20.30
CA GLY A 23 -9.82 0.66 19.82
C GLY A 23 -8.92 0.33 18.64
N MET A 24 -9.43 -0.45 17.67
CA MET A 24 -8.70 -0.73 16.43
C MET A 24 -8.11 0.54 15.80
N ILE A 25 -8.88 1.63 15.75
CA ILE A 25 -8.43 2.93 15.24
C ILE A 25 -7.21 3.45 16.01
N LYS A 26 -7.30 3.62 17.33
CA LYS A 26 -6.19 4.17 18.14
C LYS A 26 -4.94 3.28 18.08
N HIS A 27 -5.10 1.97 17.96
CA HIS A 27 -3.98 1.04 17.88
C HIS A 27 -3.34 1.04 16.49
N GLY A 28 -4.13 1.09 15.42
CA GLY A 28 -3.64 1.31 14.05
C GLY A 28 -2.92 2.65 13.90
N SER A 29 -3.44 3.72 14.50
CA SER A 29 -2.79 5.03 14.51
C SER A 29 -1.41 5.00 15.17
N LYS A 30 -1.21 4.23 16.26
CA LYS A 30 0.11 4.06 16.89
C LYS A 30 1.11 3.38 15.96
N MET A 31 0.68 2.39 15.20
CA MET A 31 1.54 1.73 14.20
C MET A 31 1.96 2.72 13.10
N ILE A 32 1.00 3.48 12.57
CA ILE A 32 1.27 4.52 11.56
C ILE A 32 2.19 5.61 12.11
N GLN A 33 1.97 6.07 13.35
CA GLN A 33 2.85 7.03 14.02
C GLN A 33 4.27 6.47 14.17
N ALA A 34 4.43 5.20 14.52
CA ALA A 34 5.75 4.58 14.65
C ALA A 34 6.46 4.53 13.29
N VAL A 35 5.78 4.10 12.23
CA VAL A 35 6.33 4.05 10.87
C VAL A 35 6.70 5.45 10.35
N SER A 36 5.87 6.44 10.64
CA SER A 36 6.09 7.82 10.18
C SER A 36 7.26 8.51 10.89
N ASN A 37 7.49 8.20 12.17
CA ASN A 37 8.46 8.92 13.01
C ASN A 37 9.80 8.18 13.19
N VAL A 38 9.92 6.93 12.77
CA VAL A 38 11.17 6.19 12.93
C VAL A 38 12.28 6.71 12.00
N ASP A 39 13.47 6.91 12.55
CA ASP A 39 14.63 7.50 11.85
C ASP A 39 15.70 6.47 11.42
N VAL A 40 15.28 5.22 11.31
CA VAL A 40 16.10 4.11 10.81
C VAL A 40 15.76 3.83 9.34
N PRO A 41 16.66 3.17 8.58
CA PRO A 41 16.32 2.80 7.22
C PRO A 41 15.07 1.93 7.17
N LYS A 42 14.16 2.24 6.24
CA LYS A 42 12.91 1.51 6.03
C LYS A 42 12.92 0.88 4.64
N ILE A 43 12.77 -0.44 4.55
CA ILE A 43 12.74 -1.17 3.28
C ILE A 43 11.45 -1.96 3.20
N THR A 44 10.69 -1.79 2.13
CA THR A 44 9.38 -2.43 1.96
C THR A 44 9.39 -3.38 0.76
N PHE A 45 8.82 -4.56 0.92
CA PHE A 45 8.51 -5.50 -0.15
C PHE A 45 7.01 -5.80 -0.14
N TYR A 46 6.33 -5.50 -1.25
CA TYR A 46 4.98 -6.01 -1.49
C TYR A 46 5.09 -7.45 -1.98
N ILE A 47 4.78 -8.42 -1.12
CA ILE A 47 4.91 -9.86 -1.43
C ILE A 47 3.56 -10.53 -1.76
N GLY A 48 2.46 -9.78 -1.59
CA GLY A 48 1.10 -10.24 -1.84
C GLY A 48 0.13 -9.08 -1.84
N ALA A 49 -0.91 -9.16 -1.03
CA ALA A 49 -1.89 -8.10 -0.90
C ALA A 49 -1.32 -6.86 -0.18
N SER A 50 -1.68 -5.67 -0.63
CA SER A 50 -1.32 -4.43 0.06
C SER A 50 -2.47 -3.43 -0.11
N PHE A 51 -3.47 -3.56 0.76
CA PHE A 51 -4.71 -2.80 0.64
C PHE A 51 -4.95 -1.82 1.79
N GLY A 52 -5.53 -0.67 1.43
CA GLY A 52 -6.12 0.28 2.36
C GLY A 52 -5.20 0.71 3.51
N ALA A 53 -5.76 0.80 4.72
CA ALA A 53 -4.99 1.20 5.89
C ALA A 53 -3.88 0.21 6.27
N GLY A 54 -3.94 -1.05 5.82
CA GLY A 54 -2.86 -2.01 5.99
C GLY A 54 -1.60 -1.57 5.25
N ASN A 55 -1.74 -1.04 4.03
CA ASN A 55 -0.63 -0.45 3.28
C ASN A 55 0.06 0.66 4.09
N TYR A 56 -0.71 1.49 4.79
CA TYR A 56 -0.20 2.58 5.59
C TYR A 56 0.62 2.09 6.79
N GLY A 57 0.06 1.14 7.54
CA GLY A 57 0.73 0.53 8.68
C GLY A 57 1.99 -0.24 8.31
N MET A 58 2.08 -0.77 7.08
CA MET A 58 3.20 -1.58 6.59
C MET A 58 4.23 -0.77 5.77
N CYS A 59 4.33 0.53 6.01
CA CYS A 59 5.30 1.42 5.35
C CYS A 59 5.19 1.39 3.81
N GLY A 60 3.96 1.52 3.30
CA GLY A 60 3.70 1.69 1.88
C GLY A 60 4.28 3.00 1.31
N TYR A 61 4.10 3.20 0.01
CA TYR A 61 4.71 4.29 -0.76
C TYR A 61 4.63 5.68 -0.10
N ALA A 62 3.46 6.05 0.42
CA ALA A 62 3.23 7.36 1.05
C ALA A 62 3.97 7.57 2.40
N TYR A 63 4.57 6.52 2.96
CA TYR A 63 5.34 6.56 4.21
C TYR A 63 6.86 6.54 3.96
N GLU A 64 7.25 6.83 2.71
CA GLU A 64 8.63 7.12 2.32
C GLU A 64 9.64 6.09 2.87
N PRO A 65 9.48 4.80 2.53
CA PRO A 65 10.58 3.88 2.72
C PRO A 65 11.78 4.33 1.88
N ASP A 66 13.00 4.06 2.34
CA ASP A 66 14.21 4.32 1.55
C ASP A 66 14.17 3.53 0.23
N PHE A 67 13.56 2.34 0.25
CA PHE A 67 13.30 1.52 -0.92
C PHE A 67 12.00 0.73 -0.79
N LEU A 68 11.26 0.61 -1.89
CA LEU A 68 10.03 -0.17 -2.01
C LEU A 68 10.09 -1.03 -3.27
N PHE A 69 9.95 -2.34 -3.15
CA PHE A 69 9.89 -3.25 -4.30
C PHE A 69 8.62 -4.11 -4.28
N SER A 70 8.18 -4.50 -5.47
CA SER A 70 7.00 -5.35 -5.65
C SER A 70 7.40 -6.73 -6.15
N TRP A 71 6.78 -7.79 -5.63
CA TRP A 71 6.80 -9.10 -6.28
C TRP A 71 5.80 -9.12 -7.44
N PRO A 72 5.99 -9.96 -8.48
CA PRO A 72 5.12 -9.99 -9.65
C PRO A 72 3.66 -10.37 -9.30
N ASN A 73 3.47 -11.14 -8.23
CA ASN A 73 2.15 -11.57 -7.74
C ASN A 73 1.49 -10.55 -6.80
N SER A 74 2.14 -9.43 -6.50
CA SER A 74 1.59 -8.46 -5.56
C SER A 74 0.42 -7.70 -6.15
N ILE A 75 -0.53 -7.35 -5.27
CA ILE A 75 -1.74 -6.61 -5.64
C ILE A 75 -1.91 -5.48 -4.64
N THR A 76 -1.94 -4.24 -5.14
CA THR A 76 -2.00 -3.03 -4.33
C THR A 76 -3.17 -2.15 -4.75
N GLY A 77 -3.86 -1.57 -3.77
CA GLY A 77 -4.97 -0.67 -4.04
C GLY A 77 -5.64 -0.14 -2.79
N VAL A 78 -6.69 0.67 -2.95
CA VAL A 78 -7.47 1.18 -1.81
C VAL A 78 -8.21 0.05 -1.08
N MET A 79 -8.74 -0.92 -1.82
CA MET A 79 -9.35 -2.15 -1.33
C MET A 79 -9.44 -3.18 -2.46
N GLY A 80 -9.83 -4.43 -2.16
CA GLY A 80 -10.07 -5.43 -3.21
C GLY A 80 -11.28 -5.08 -4.07
N GLY A 81 -11.23 -5.41 -5.37
CA GLY A 81 -12.31 -5.06 -6.31
C GLY A 81 -13.69 -5.60 -5.91
N GLU A 82 -13.75 -6.83 -5.40
CA GLU A 82 -14.98 -7.43 -4.91
C GLU A 82 -15.53 -6.68 -3.68
N GLN A 83 -14.65 -6.20 -2.78
CA GLN A 83 -15.05 -5.43 -1.61
C GLN A 83 -15.62 -4.07 -2.01
N ALA A 84 -15.01 -3.40 -2.98
CA ALA A 84 -15.51 -2.15 -3.54
C ALA A 84 -16.89 -2.34 -4.18
N ALA A 85 -17.03 -3.38 -5.00
CA ALA A 85 -18.28 -3.68 -5.71
C ALA A 85 -19.43 -4.00 -4.74
N LYS A 86 -19.20 -4.85 -3.72
CA LYS A 86 -20.20 -5.16 -2.68
C LYS A 86 -20.62 -3.94 -1.88
N THR A 87 -19.67 -3.07 -1.54
CA THR A 87 -19.98 -1.82 -0.81
C THR A 87 -20.88 -0.91 -1.65
N MET A 88 -20.57 -0.77 -2.94
CA MET A 88 -21.38 0.02 -3.86
C MET A 88 -22.78 -0.58 -4.05
N GLU A 89 -22.88 -1.90 -4.17
CA GLU A 89 -24.16 -2.61 -4.22
C GLU A 89 -25.04 -2.31 -3.00
N GLN A 90 -24.48 -2.45 -1.78
CA GLN A 90 -25.19 -2.15 -0.54
C GLN A 90 -25.69 -0.70 -0.48
N VAL A 91 -24.85 0.26 -0.90
CA VAL A 91 -25.22 1.69 -0.94
C VAL A 91 -26.36 1.94 -1.94
N MET A 92 -26.31 1.30 -3.12
CA MET A 92 -27.37 1.41 -4.13
C MET A 92 -28.70 0.85 -3.64
N ILE A 93 -28.68 -0.34 -3.02
CA ILE A 93 -29.87 -0.97 -2.40
C ILE A 93 -30.48 -0.06 -1.34
N ALA A 94 -29.66 0.44 -0.41
CA ALA A 94 -30.14 1.33 0.64
C ALA A 94 -30.71 2.64 0.07
N SER A 95 -30.08 3.22 -0.96
CA SER A 95 -30.52 4.44 -1.61
C SER A 95 -31.84 4.26 -2.37
N ALA A 96 -31.98 3.18 -3.14
CA ALA A 96 -33.20 2.85 -3.87
C ALA A 96 -34.38 2.60 -2.92
N LYS A 97 -34.15 1.89 -1.82
CA LYS A 97 -35.14 1.67 -0.76
C LYS A 97 -35.63 3.00 -0.16
N ARG A 98 -34.73 3.94 0.13
CA ARG A 98 -35.10 5.28 0.64
C ARG A 98 -35.91 6.10 -0.37
N LYS A 99 -35.70 5.89 -1.67
CA LYS A 99 -36.38 6.61 -2.77
C LYS A 99 -37.63 5.89 -3.29
N GLY A 100 -37.95 4.70 -2.79
CA GLY A 100 -39.04 3.86 -3.30
C GLY A 100 -38.83 3.38 -4.73
N ILE A 101 -37.59 3.34 -5.22
CA ILE A 101 -37.26 2.92 -6.60
C ILE A 101 -37.04 1.41 -6.62
N LYS A 102 -37.68 0.72 -7.57
CA LYS A 102 -37.43 -0.71 -7.81
C LYS A 102 -36.11 -0.89 -8.56
N LEU A 103 -35.25 -1.76 -8.05
CA LEU A 103 -33.97 -2.08 -8.69
C LEU A 103 -34.14 -3.16 -9.75
N ASP A 104 -33.32 -3.06 -10.81
CA ASP A 104 -33.15 -4.10 -11.81
C ASP A 104 -31.94 -4.96 -11.43
N GLU A 105 -32.20 -6.21 -11.05
CA GLU A 105 -31.18 -7.18 -10.62
C GLU A 105 -30.14 -7.45 -11.71
N LYS A 106 -30.54 -7.50 -12.99
CA LYS A 106 -29.60 -7.76 -14.10
C LYS A 106 -28.63 -6.60 -14.25
N LYS A 107 -29.13 -5.37 -14.12
CA LYS A 107 -28.30 -4.17 -14.16
C LYS A 107 -27.34 -4.11 -12.97
N MET A 108 -27.79 -4.48 -11.78
CA MET A 108 -26.96 -4.54 -10.57
C MET A 108 -25.81 -5.55 -10.71
N ILE A 109 -26.10 -6.77 -11.15
CA ILE A 109 -25.08 -7.81 -11.36
C ILE A 109 -24.02 -7.33 -12.36
N LYS A 110 -24.45 -6.69 -13.45
CA LYS A 110 -23.54 -6.11 -14.44
C LYS A 110 -22.65 -5.03 -13.83
N GLN A 111 -23.21 -4.10 -13.05
CA GLN A 111 -22.46 -3.04 -12.39
C GLN A 111 -21.44 -3.57 -11.37
N VAL A 112 -21.82 -4.57 -10.57
CA VAL A 112 -20.91 -5.22 -9.61
C VAL A 112 -19.71 -5.83 -10.34
N LYS A 113 -19.95 -6.50 -11.48
CA LYS A 113 -18.88 -7.05 -12.31
C LYS A 113 -17.97 -5.96 -12.89
N GLU A 114 -18.55 -4.91 -13.48
CA GLU A 114 -17.81 -3.78 -14.05
C GLU A 114 -16.92 -3.08 -13.01
N ILE A 115 -17.42 -2.84 -11.80
CA ILE A 115 -16.64 -2.24 -10.70
C ILE A 115 -15.49 -3.16 -10.29
N THR A 116 -15.77 -4.46 -10.17
CA THR A 116 -14.74 -5.45 -9.78
C THR A 116 -13.60 -5.47 -10.79
N GLU A 117 -13.93 -5.54 -12.09
CA GLU A 117 -12.95 -5.54 -13.18
C GLU A 117 -12.16 -4.23 -13.24
N TYR A 118 -12.82 -3.09 -13.04
CA TYR A 118 -12.19 -1.76 -13.02
C TYR A 118 -11.12 -1.63 -11.93
N TYR A 119 -11.39 -2.14 -10.72
CA TYR A 119 -10.43 -2.13 -9.62
C TYR A 119 -9.29 -3.13 -9.88
N ASN A 120 -9.61 -4.35 -10.31
CA ASN A 120 -8.61 -5.39 -10.54
C ASN A 120 -7.60 -4.96 -11.61
N ALA A 121 -8.05 -4.32 -12.68
CA ALA A 121 -7.20 -3.85 -13.79
C ALA A 121 -6.19 -2.76 -13.39
N GLN A 122 -6.30 -2.17 -12.20
CA GLN A 122 -5.40 -1.13 -11.71
C GLN A 122 -4.45 -1.61 -10.61
N SER A 123 -4.62 -2.85 -10.17
CA SER A 123 -4.10 -3.31 -8.88
C SER A 123 -2.87 -4.18 -8.98
N ASP A 124 -2.58 -4.75 -10.15
CA ASP A 124 -1.42 -5.63 -10.33
C ASP A 124 -0.08 -4.86 -10.28
N ALA A 125 0.99 -5.62 -10.03
CA ALA A 125 2.35 -5.10 -9.91
C ALA A 125 2.82 -4.34 -11.16
N PHE A 126 2.45 -4.77 -12.37
CA PHE A 126 2.87 -4.09 -13.61
C PHE A 126 2.20 -2.73 -13.75
N CYS A 127 0.91 -2.66 -13.42
CA CYS A 127 0.16 -1.41 -13.44
C CYS A 127 0.70 -0.39 -12.42
N THR A 128 1.01 -0.86 -11.22
CA THR A 128 1.49 0.00 -10.12
C THR A 128 2.96 0.41 -10.31
N SER A 129 3.82 -0.51 -10.70
CA SER A 129 5.24 -0.22 -11.01
C SER A 129 5.38 0.67 -12.24
N GLY A 130 4.56 0.46 -13.28
CA GLY A 130 4.51 1.33 -14.46
C GLY A 130 4.08 2.78 -14.17
N ARG A 131 3.52 3.03 -12.98
CA ARG A 131 3.17 4.37 -12.47
C ARG A 131 4.17 4.92 -11.45
N GLY A 132 5.27 4.20 -11.18
CA GLY A 132 6.28 4.61 -10.20
C GLY A 132 5.81 4.56 -8.75
N LEU A 133 4.85 3.67 -8.44
CA LEU A 133 4.37 3.44 -7.05
C LEU A 133 5.24 2.46 -6.27
N ASP A 134 6.33 1.99 -6.89
CA ASP A 134 7.42 1.24 -6.32
C ASP A 134 8.73 1.55 -7.10
N ASN A 135 9.86 1.05 -6.63
CA ASN A 135 11.16 1.17 -7.27
C ASN A 135 11.43 0.04 -8.29
N GLY A 136 10.46 -0.82 -8.55
CA GLY A 136 10.54 -1.90 -9.53
C GLY A 136 9.92 -3.21 -9.04
N ILE A 137 9.63 -4.06 -10.02
CA ILE A 137 9.26 -5.46 -9.80
C ILE A 137 10.54 -6.30 -9.75
N ILE A 138 10.63 -7.20 -8.77
CA ILE A 138 11.79 -8.07 -8.58
C ILE A 138 11.38 -9.54 -8.62
N ASP A 139 12.30 -10.44 -8.98
CA ASP A 139 12.11 -11.86 -8.77
C ASP A 139 12.10 -12.16 -7.25
N PRO A 140 11.09 -12.88 -6.71
CA PRO A 140 11.06 -13.26 -5.30
C PRO A 140 12.35 -13.93 -4.81
N ARG A 141 13.04 -14.69 -5.67
CA ARG A 141 14.31 -15.39 -5.36
C ARG A 141 15.47 -14.41 -5.11
N ASP A 142 15.42 -13.23 -5.70
CA ASP A 142 16.45 -12.20 -5.56
C ASP A 142 16.27 -11.31 -4.32
N THR A 143 15.15 -11.44 -3.60
CA THR A 143 14.80 -10.61 -2.43
C THR A 143 15.96 -10.49 -1.43
N ARG A 144 16.63 -11.60 -1.10
CA ARG A 144 17.77 -11.59 -0.15
C ARG A 144 18.97 -10.82 -0.69
N LYS A 145 19.32 -11.04 -1.96
CA LYS A 145 20.47 -10.38 -2.61
C LYS A 145 20.22 -8.88 -2.71
N ILE A 146 19.03 -8.50 -3.16
CA ILE A 146 18.60 -7.10 -3.25
C ILE A 146 18.62 -6.47 -1.86
N LEU A 147 17.99 -7.11 -0.86
CA LEU A 147 18.01 -6.60 0.51
C LEU A 147 19.44 -6.35 1.04
N GLY A 148 20.39 -7.25 0.76
CA GLY A 148 21.79 -7.05 1.11
C GLY A 148 22.37 -5.76 0.51
N PHE A 149 22.17 -5.56 -0.79
CA PHE A 149 22.59 -4.35 -1.51
C PHE A 149 21.92 -3.08 -0.97
N LEU A 150 20.61 -3.12 -0.68
CA LEU A 150 19.88 -1.98 -0.13
C LEU A 150 20.36 -1.60 1.27
N LEU A 151 20.60 -2.59 2.14
CA LEU A 151 21.11 -2.37 3.49
C LEU A 151 22.50 -1.74 3.46
N GLU A 152 23.38 -2.22 2.57
CA GLU A 152 24.71 -1.63 2.35
C GLU A 152 24.60 -0.18 1.86
N THR A 153 23.71 0.08 0.90
CA THR A 153 23.46 1.42 0.37
C THR A 153 22.96 2.39 1.46
N CYS A 154 21.99 1.97 2.27
CA CYS A 154 21.49 2.76 3.41
C CYS A 154 22.57 2.99 4.47
N TRP A 155 23.41 1.98 4.73
CA TRP A 155 24.53 2.10 5.66
C TRP A 155 25.55 3.11 5.15
N GLU A 156 25.97 3.01 3.89
CA GLU A 156 26.93 3.93 3.28
C GLU A 156 26.41 5.37 3.30
N LYS A 157 25.16 5.60 2.87
CA LYS A 157 24.48 6.91 2.91
C LYS A 157 24.60 7.58 4.29
N LYS A 158 24.45 6.79 5.37
CA LYS A 158 24.47 7.30 6.75
C LYS A 158 25.87 7.60 7.28
N HIS A 159 26.89 6.91 6.78
CA HIS A 159 28.28 7.06 7.24
C HIS A 159 29.14 7.92 6.30
N ARG A 160 28.63 8.26 5.11
CA ARG A 160 29.29 9.14 4.16
C ARG A 160 29.37 10.57 4.69
N LYS A 161 30.59 11.12 4.71
CA LYS A 161 30.82 12.56 4.91
C LYS A 161 30.76 13.26 3.54
N VAL A 162 29.91 14.27 3.42
CA VAL A 162 29.80 15.09 2.22
C VAL A 162 30.29 16.51 2.52
N VAL A 163 30.81 17.20 1.51
CA VAL A 163 31.22 18.61 1.62
C VAL A 163 30.02 19.47 1.21
N PRO A 164 29.39 20.22 2.14
CA PRO A 164 28.25 21.06 1.80
C PRO A 164 28.71 22.29 1.02
N ASN A 165 27.82 22.81 0.18
CA ASN A 165 27.97 24.09 -0.51
C ASN A 165 26.61 24.78 -0.49
N SER A 166 26.58 26.08 -0.14
CA SER A 166 25.35 26.86 -0.01
C SER A 166 24.58 27.04 -1.31
N PHE A 167 25.26 27.08 -2.47
CA PHE A 167 24.64 27.48 -3.74
C PHE A 167 24.78 26.43 -4.85
N GLY A 168 25.44 25.31 -4.56
CA GLY A 168 25.84 24.34 -5.60
C GLY A 168 27.06 24.81 -6.40
N VAL A 169 27.57 23.93 -7.26
CA VAL A 169 28.75 24.25 -8.10
C VAL A 169 28.30 25.17 -9.24
N ALA A 170 28.85 26.39 -9.29
CA ALA A 170 28.59 27.33 -10.37
C ALA A 170 29.25 26.87 -11.67
N ARG A 171 28.50 26.89 -12.78
CA ARG A 171 29.04 26.73 -14.14
C ARG A 171 29.39 28.11 -14.68
N MET A 172 30.68 28.38 -14.84
CA MET A 172 31.22 29.62 -15.41
C MET A 172 31.31 29.54 -16.93
#